data_AF-A0A968CST8-F1
#
_entry.id   AF-A0A968CST8-F1
#
_cell.length_a   1.000
_cell.length_b   1.000
_cell.length_c   1.000
_cell.angle_alpha   90.00
_cell.angle_beta   90.00
_cell.angle_gamma   90.00
#
_symmetry.space_group_name_H-M   'P 1'
#
loop_
_entity.id
_entity.type
_entity.pdbx_description
1 polymer ?
#
loop_
_entity_poly.entity_id
_entity_poly.type
_entity_poly.pdbx_seq_one_letter_code
_entity_poly.pdbx_strand_id
1 'polypeptide(L)'
;AELGVRPQEQALAALLKHIPKSIPEYPSSVSGGYFANVLDLGNNIGVALCTDGVGTKMLVAEMMNKYDTIGIDCVAMNVNDLICVGARPVSM
;
A
#
# COMPACT_ATOMS: atom_id res chain seq x y z
N ALA A 1 -15.72 28.09 -2.72
CA ALA A 1 -15.87 26.63 -2.63
C ALA A 1 -14.88 26.03 -3.61
N GLU A 2 -13.68 25.68 -3.14
CA GLU A 2 -12.69 24.83 -3.82
C GLU A 2 -11.55 24.66 -2.82
N LEU A 3 -11.68 23.63 -1.99
CA LEU A 3 -10.65 23.22 -1.05
C LEU A 3 -9.51 22.63 -1.87
N GLY A 4 -8.46 23.42 -2.05
CA GLY A 4 -7.28 23.08 -2.83
C GLY A 4 -6.64 21.76 -2.37
N VAL A 5 -6.35 20.94 -3.37
CA VAL A 5 -5.36 19.86 -3.38
C VAL A 5 -4.12 20.34 -2.59
N ARG A 6 -3.81 19.65 -1.50
CA ARG A 6 -3.10 20.16 -0.32
C ARG A 6 -1.58 20.18 -0.54
N PRO A 7 -0.79 21.00 0.18
CA PRO A 7 0.68 21.10 0.07
C PRO A 7 1.43 19.74 0.09
N GLN A 8 0.86 18.73 0.73
CA GLN A 8 1.37 17.37 0.81
C GLN A 8 1.39 16.66 -0.56
N GLU A 9 0.39 16.89 -1.40
CA GLU A 9 0.31 16.30 -2.74
C GLU A 9 1.36 16.91 -3.67
N GLN A 10 1.65 18.21 -3.51
CA GLN A 10 2.78 18.87 -4.21
C GLN A 10 4.13 18.34 -3.73
N ALA A 11 4.31 18.16 -2.42
CA ALA A 11 5.54 17.60 -1.86
C ALA A 11 5.79 16.15 -2.33
N LEU A 12 4.74 15.33 -2.34
CA LEU A 12 4.79 13.96 -2.85
C LEU A 12 5.13 13.95 -4.35
N ALA A 13 4.46 14.78 -5.15
CA ALA A 13 4.73 14.87 -6.58
C ALA A 13 6.17 15.32 -6.89
N ALA A 14 6.74 16.21 -6.08
CA ALA A 14 8.14 16.61 -6.20
C ALA A 14 9.10 15.46 -5.86
N LEU A 15 8.83 14.71 -4.78
CA LEU A 15 9.64 13.55 -4.38
C LEU A 15 9.65 12.46 -5.46
N LEU A 16 8.46 12.16 -6.01
CA LEU A 16 8.28 11.15 -7.05
C LEU A 16 9.04 11.47 -8.35
N LYS A 17 9.43 12.73 -8.60
CA LYS A 17 10.29 13.08 -9.75
C LYS A 17 11.72 12.58 -9.61
N HIS A 18 12.19 12.39 -8.38
CA HIS A 18 13.56 11.97 -8.08
C HIS A 18 13.69 10.47 -7.81
N ILE A 19 12.57 9.80 -7.53
CA ILE A 19 12.54 8.36 -7.33
C ILE A 19 12.34 7.69 -8.70
N PRO A 20 13.27 6.85 -9.16
CA PRO A 20 13.08 6.12 -10.41
C PRO A 20 11.85 5.21 -10.29
N LYS A 21 11.01 5.18 -11.32
CA LYS A 21 9.76 4.39 -11.33
C LYS A 21 9.99 2.89 -11.16
N SER A 22 11.20 2.42 -11.47
CA SER A 22 11.65 1.05 -11.24
C SER A 22 13.17 1.04 -11.11
N ILE A 23 13.69 0.10 -10.33
CA ILE A 23 15.11 -0.26 -10.37
C ILE A 23 15.26 -1.19 -11.58
N PRO A 24 16.16 -0.93 -12.54
CA PRO A 24 16.27 -1.75 -13.75
C PRO A 24 16.49 -3.25 -13.49
N GLU A 25 17.15 -3.57 -12.37
CA GLU A 25 17.38 -4.93 -11.89
C GLU A 25 16.11 -5.61 -11.33
N TYR A 26 15.14 -4.81 -10.86
CA TYR A 26 13.87 -5.25 -10.28
C TYR A 26 12.71 -4.45 -10.88
N PRO A 27 12.32 -4.75 -12.14
CA PRO A 27 11.26 -4.03 -12.81
C PRO A 27 9.92 -4.22 -12.09
N SER A 28 9.20 -3.11 -11.88
CA SER A 28 7.83 -3.15 -11.38
C SER A 28 6.89 -3.52 -12.53
N SER A 29 6.00 -4.48 -12.32
CA SER A 29 4.96 -4.84 -13.30
C SER A 29 3.80 -3.84 -13.34
N VAL A 30 3.73 -2.91 -12.39
CA VAL A 30 2.67 -1.89 -12.26
C VAL A 30 3.26 -0.48 -12.26
N SER A 31 2.49 0.49 -12.78
CA SER A 31 2.85 1.91 -12.68
C SER A 31 2.78 2.38 -11.22
N GLY A 32 3.68 3.27 -10.78
CA GLY A 32 3.61 3.84 -9.43
C GLY A 32 2.27 4.53 -9.12
N GLY A 33 1.89 4.55 -7.84
CA GLY A 33 0.62 5.11 -7.35
C GLY A 33 -0.32 4.11 -6.67
N TYR A 34 0.02 2.82 -6.69
CA TYR A 34 -0.64 1.79 -5.88
C TYR A 34 0.02 1.67 -4.51
N PHE A 35 -0.73 1.21 -3.52
CA PHE A 35 -0.25 0.93 -2.16
C PHE A 35 0.42 -0.46 -2.03
N ALA A 36 0.43 -1.23 -3.14
CA ALA A 36 1.21 -2.45 -3.30
C ALA A 36 2.16 -2.31 -4.50
N ASN A 37 3.37 -2.85 -4.36
CA ASN A 37 4.32 -2.96 -5.47
C ASN A 37 4.35 -4.39 -6.00
N VAL A 38 4.49 -4.55 -7.32
CA VAL A 38 4.58 -5.86 -7.97
C VAL A 38 5.95 -6.00 -8.60
N LEU A 39 6.76 -6.92 -8.09
CA LEU A 39 8.06 -7.27 -8.66
C LEU A 39 7.86 -8.31 -9.76
N ASP A 40 8.36 -8.03 -10.96
CA ASP A 40 8.40 -9.01 -12.04
C ASP A 40 9.57 -9.98 -11.82
N LEU A 41 9.27 -11.28 -11.72
CA LEU A 41 10.28 -12.35 -11.61
C LEU A 41 10.53 -13.05 -12.94
N GLY A 42 9.94 -12.56 -14.03
CA GLY A 42 9.97 -13.19 -15.34
C GLY A 42 9.00 -14.37 -15.46
N ASN A 43 8.92 -14.96 -16.66
CA ASN A 43 8.05 -16.10 -16.96
C ASN A 43 6.57 -15.88 -16.61
N ASN A 44 6.08 -14.64 -16.70
CA ASN A 44 4.74 -14.23 -16.28
C ASN A 44 4.44 -14.47 -14.79
N ILE A 45 5.47 -14.49 -13.94
CA ILE A 45 5.34 -14.60 -12.50
C ILE A 45 5.69 -13.26 -11.87
N GLY A 46 4.75 -12.69 -11.13
CA GLY A 46 4.96 -11.48 -10.33
C GLY A 46 4.74 -11.75 -8.84
N VAL A 47 5.48 -11.05 -7.99
CA VAL A 47 5.28 -11.06 -6.53
C VAL A 47 4.83 -9.67 -6.09
N ALA A 48 3.62 -9.60 -5.53
CA ALA A 48 3.09 -8.38 -4.95
C ALA A 48 3.42 -8.30 -3.45
N LEU A 49 3.91 -7.15 -3.02
CA LEU A 49 4.30 -6.88 -1.63
C LEU A 49 3.64 -5.57 -1.17
N CYS A 50 3.09 -5.60 0.04
CA CYS A 50 2.51 -4.47 0.73
C CYS A 50 2.77 -4.64 2.23
N THR A 51 2.82 -3.54 2.96
CA THR A 51 2.82 -3.53 4.42
C THR A 51 2.01 -2.33 4.90
N ASP A 52 1.01 -2.60 5.72
CA ASP A 52 0.19 -1.60 6.36
C ASP A 52 -0.21 -2.04 7.78
N GLY A 53 -0.58 -1.08 8.62
CA GLY A 53 -1.06 -1.28 9.97
C GLY A 53 -2.51 -0.84 10.15
N VAL A 54 -2.98 -0.95 11.38
CA VAL A 54 -4.35 -0.53 11.76
C VAL A 54 -4.47 0.99 11.91
N GLY A 55 -3.34 1.67 12.15
CA GLY A 55 -3.28 3.12 12.31
C GLY A 55 -3.95 3.62 13.61
N THR A 56 -4.47 4.85 13.58
CA THR A 56 -5.08 5.53 14.75
C THR A 56 -6.32 4.82 15.28
N LYS A 57 -6.89 3.86 14.55
CA LYS A 57 -7.97 3.00 15.04
C LYS A 57 -7.53 2.18 16.27
N MET A 58 -6.23 1.95 16.48
CA MET A 58 -5.73 1.36 17.74
C MET A 58 -6.05 2.21 18.98
N LEU A 59 -6.06 3.54 18.86
CA LEU A 59 -6.42 4.41 19.98
C LEU A 59 -7.90 4.20 20.39
N VAL A 60 -8.78 3.98 19.42
CA VAL A 60 -10.19 3.69 19.67
C VAL A 60 -10.35 2.31 20.32
N ALA A 61 -9.61 1.31 19.83
CA ALA A 61 -9.59 -0.03 20.43
C ALA A 61 -9.16 -0.01 21.90
N GLU A 62 -8.14 0.80 22.22
CA GLU A 62 -7.65 1.01 23.57
C GLU A 62 -8.68 1.71 24.46
N MET A 63 -9.29 2.81 23.99
CA MET A 63 -10.36 3.52 24.71
C MET A 63 -11.56 2.62 25.03
N MET A 64 -11.84 1.65 24.15
CA MET A 64 -12.93 0.68 24.32
C MET A 64 -12.51 -0.59 25.06
N ASN A 65 -11.22 -0.75 25.36
CA ASN A 65 -10.60 -1.99 25.86
C ASN A 65 -11.05 -3.23 25.05
N LYS A 66 -11.09 -3.10 23.72
CA LYS A 66 -11.63 -4.13 22.80
C LYS A 66 -10.70 -4.33 21.59
N TYR A 67 -10.08 -5.50 21.51
CA TYR A 67 -9.05 -5.84 20.51
C TYR A 67 -9.38 -7.07 19.65
N ASP A 68 -10.52 -7.70 19.91
CA ASP A 68 -10.97 -8.94 19.26
C ASP A 68 -11.14 -8.83 17.73
N THR A 69 -11.34 -7.62 17.19
CA THR A 69 -11.50 -7.38 15.75
C THR A 69 -10.33 -6.70 15.07
N ILE A 70 -9.36 -6.18 15.83
CA ILE A 70 -8.29 -5.33 15.29
C ILE A 70 -7.33 -6.09 14.37
N GLY A 71 -7.14 -7.39 14.60
CA GLY A 71 -6.40 -8.24 13.69
C GLY A 71 -7.03 -8.33 12.29
N ILE A 72 -8.36 -8.32 12.21
CA ILE A 72 -9.10 -8.33 10.94
C ILE A 72 -8.84 -7.05 10.16
N ASP A 73 -8.86 -5.90 10.84
CA ASP A 73 -8.55 -4.61 10.22
C ASP A 73 -7.12 -4.59 9.66
N CYS A 74 -6.14 -5.09 10.42
CA CYS A 74 -4.75 -5.16 9.98
C CYS A 74 -4.59 -6.00 8.70
N VAL A 75 -5.21 -7.17 8.68
CA VAL A 75 -5.21 -8.07 7.53
C VAL A 75 -5.91 -7.44 6.33
N ALA A 76 -7.07 -6.83 6.55
CA ALA A 76 -7.89 -6.25 5.49
C ALA A 76 -7.18 -5.10 4.78
N MET A 77 -6.45 -4.23 5.49
CA MET A 77 -5.68 -3.14 4.86
C MET A 77 -4.69 -3.69 3.83
N ASN A 78 -3.86 -4.66 4.24
CA ASN A 78 -2.86 -5.27 3.35
C ASN A 78 -3.50 -6.06 2.20
N VAL A 79 -4.52 -6.88 2.48
CA VAL A 79 -5.18 -7.72 1.46
C VAL A 79 -5.89 -6.86 0.40
N ASN A 80 -6.55 -5.78 0.80
CA ASN A 80 -7.24 -4.89 -0.14
C ASN A 80 -6.26 -4.25 -1.14
N ASP A 81 -5.08 -3.84 -0.68
CA ASP A 81 -4.07 -3.24 -1.55
C ASP A 81 -3.48 -4.24 -2.55
N LEU A 82 -3.28 -5.50 -2.13
CA LEU A 82 -2.85 -6.57 -3.04
C LEU A 82 -3.90 -6.87 -4.12
N ILE A 83 -5.19 -6.85 -3.77
CA ILE A 83 -6.27 -7.10 -4.72
C ILE A 83 -6.35 -5.99 -5.77
N CYS A 84 -6.09 -4.74 -5.41
CA CYS A 84 -6.09 -3.59 -6.33
C CYS A 84 -5.08 -3.72 -7.47
N VAL A 85 -3.99 -4.48 -7.26
CA VAL A 85 -2.99 -4.78 -8.31
C VAL A 85 -3.23 -6.15 -8.98
N GLY A 86 -4.36 -6.79 -8.70
CA GLY A 86 -4.73 -8.10 -9.27
C GLY A 86 -4.01 -9.29 -8.66
N ALA A 87 -3.32 -9.11 -7.52
CA ALA A 87 -2.61 -10.20 -6.87
C ALA A 87 -3.56 -11.12 -6.08
N ARG A 88 -3.22 -12.41 -6.03
CA ARG A 88 -3.88 -13.38 -5.14
C ARG A 88 -3.09 -13.47 -3.84
N PRO A 89 -3.66 -13.15 -2.67
CA PRO A 89 -2.99 -13.36 -1.39
C PRO A 89 -2.64 -14.84 -1.16
N VAL A 90 -1.42 -15.10 -0.70
CA VAL A 90 -0.91 -16.47 -0.46
C VAL A 90 -0.37 -16.68 0.95
N SER A 91 0.10 -15.62 1.62
CA SER A 91 0.64 -15.63 2.98
C SER A 91 0.49 -14.24 3.59
N MET A 92 0.47 -14.19 4.92
CA MET A 92 0.41 -12.96 5.75
C MET A 92 1.46 -13.05 6.86
#